data_AF-A0AAP7A2B1-F1
#
_entry.id   AF-A0AAP7A2B1-F1
#
_cell.length_a   1.000
_cell.length_b   1.000
_cell.length_c   1.000
_cell.angle_alpha   90.00
_cell.angle_beta   90.00
_cell.angle_gamma   90.00
#
_symmetry.space_group_name_H-M   'P 1'
#
loop_
_entity.id
_entity.type
_entity.pdbx_description
1 polymer ?
#
loop_
_entity_poly.entity_id
_entity_poly.type
_entity_poly.pdbx_seq_one_letter_code
_entity_poly.pdbx_strand_id
1 'polypeptide(L)'
;MITGMRVCSELEKQQINNLYTTVNVEELVGQTIFYNGVLDIFPKTLTEAESKNIDFLELYKLHEHRYLALFRDIYQKNGSSIYVRPFTTINTSNKYLSKKGIAKDEQKFIRQLSKNENQLLKIEFIEELDVLVKATIREIVLSIFYLEDMFVIGNYDLSLPVSSLTEETLIFTGNLAKEHGLYLRR
;
A
#
# COMPACT_ATOMS: atom_id res chain seq x y z
N MET A 1 -20.55 -9.91 0.85
CA MET A 1 -20.54 -8.55 1.45
C MET A 1 -19.24 -8.43 2.19
N ILE A 2 -18.37 -7.50 1.80
CA ILE A 2 -17.14 -7.24 2.55
C ILE A 2 -17.57 -6.69 3.92
N THR A 3 -17.24 -7.42 4.98
CA THR A 3 -17.50 -7.02 6.38
C THR A 3 -16.67 -5.79 6.74
N GLY A 4 -17.06 -5.08 7.80
CA GLY A 4 -16.44 -3.81 8.12
C GLY A 4 -15.05 -3.99 8.74
N MET A 5 -14.06 -3.33 8.15
CA MET A 5 -12.77 -3.00 8.78
C MET A 5 -12.95 -2.63 10.26
N ARG A 6 -12.07 -3.10 11.14
CA ARG A 6 -12.10 -2.75 12.57
C ARG A 6 -11.10 -1.65 12.87
N VAL A 7 -11.56 -0.61 13.56
CA VAL A 7 -10.65 0.40 14.15
C VAL A 7 -9.82 -0.28 15.25
N CYS A 8 -8.50 -0.08 15.21
CA CYS A 8 -7.60 -0.67 16.18
C CYS A 8 -7.86 -0.18 17.60
N SER A 9 -7.64 -1.05 18.57
CA SER A 9 -7.62 -0.71 20.00
C SER A 9 -6.43 0.20 20.32
N GLU A 10 -6.46 0.88 21.46
CA GLU A 10 -5.32 1.71 21.91
C GLU A 10 -4.03 0.90 22.09
N LEU A 11 -4.14 -0.36 22.52
CA LEU A 11 -2.97 -1.25 22.64
C LEU A 11 -2.34 -1.55 21.27
N GLU A 12 -3.16 -1.89 20.26
CA GLU A 12 -2.69 -2.12 18.90
C GLU A 12 -2.07 -0.85 18.29
N LYS A 13 -2.69 0.31 18.52
CA LYS A 13 -2.13 1.60 18.10
C LYS A 13 -0.78 1.87 18.76
N GLN A 14 -0.66 1.62 20.07
CA GLN A 14 0.60 1.79 20.79
C GLN A 14 1.67 0.83 20.27
N GLN A 15 1.35 -0.44 20.01
CA GLN A 15 2.29 -1.41 19.45
C GLN A 15 2.84 -0.95 18.10
N ILE A 16 1.96 -0.55 17.16
CA ILE A 16 2.38 -0.06 15.85
C ILE A 16 3.15 1.26 15.97
N ASN A 17 2.69 2.20 16.80
CA ASN A 17 3.40 3.46 17.01
C ASN A 17 4.76 3.24 17.70
N ASN A 18 4.93 2.20 18.53
CA ASN A 18 6.21 1.87 19.14
C ASN A 18 7.17 1.22 18.14
N LEU A 19 6.67 0.37 17.24
CA LEU A 19 7.47 -0.26 16.19
C LEU A 19 7.97 0.76 15.15
N TYR A 20 7.14 1.76 14.84
CA TYR A 20 7.44 2.76 13.83
C TYR A 20 7.48 4.18 14.41
N THR A 21 8.02 4.32 15.64
CA THR A 21 8.10 5.56 16.43
C THR A 21 8.00 6.82 15.58
N THR A 22 6.82 7.45 15.63
CA THR A 22 6.54 8.78 15.04
C THR A 22 6.94 8.91 13.56
N VAL A 23 6.40 8.06 12.67
CA VAL A 23 6.37 8.41 11.24
C VAL A 23 5.44 9.60 11.03
N ASN A 24 5.97 10.81 11.24
CA ASN A 24 5.52 11.98 10.53
C ASN A 24 6.08 11.82 9.12
N VAL A 25 5.21 11.60 8.11
CA VAL A 25 5.65 11.27 6.73
C VAL A 25 6.60 12.34 6.17
N GLU A 26 6.51 13.57 6.68
CA GLU A 26 7.37 14.72 6.36
C GLU A 26 8.79 14.63 6.95
N GLU A 27 9.05 13.78 7.94
CA GLU A 27 10.34 13.64 8.66
C GLU A 27 11.14 12.39 8.25
N LEU A 28 10.66 11.60 7.28
CA LEU A 28 11.33 10.37 6.79
C LEU A 28 12.68 10.63 6.09
N VAL A 29 12.97 11.89 5.74
CA VAL A 29 14.25 12.28 5.14
C VAL A 29 15.29 12.46 6.24
N GLY A 30 16.00 11.39 6.59
CA GLY A 30 17.24 11.45 7.39
C GLY A 30 17.31 10.58 8.64
N GLN A 31 16.28 9.80 8.97
CA GLN A 31 16.38 8.87 10.09
C GLN A 31 17.13 7.58 9.69
N THR A 32 18.30 7.38 10.30
CA THR A 32 19.27 6.29 10.08
C THR A 32 18.81 4.90 10.55
N ILE A 33 17.55 4.76 10.98
CA ILE A 33 17.04 3.55 11.65
C ILE A 33 16.36 2.59 10.65
N PHE A 34 15.93 3.10 9.49
CA PHE A 34 15.21 2.30 8.50
C PHE A 34 16.06 2.01 7.25
N TYR A 35 15.90 0.79 6.74
CA TYR A 35 16.32 0.42 5.40
C TYR A 35 15.20 0.80 4.42
N ASN A 36 15.51 1.62 3.44
CA ASN A 36 14.52 2.21 2.55
C ASN A 36 14.62 1.64 1.12
N GLY A 37 13.50 1.71 0.41
CA GLY A 37 13.43 1.45 -1.01
C GLY A 37 12.12 1.94 -1.61
N VAL A 38 11.93 1.66 -2.90
CA VAL A 38 10.70 1.94 -3.64
C VAL A 38 10.27 0.66 -4.35
N LEU A 39 9.09 0.16 -4.01
CA LEU A 39 8.44 -0.94 -4.70
C LEU A 39 7.79 -0.40 -5.98
N ASP A 40 8.25 -0.90 -7.11
CA ASP A 40 8.02 -0.30 -8.42
C ASP A 40 7.83 -1.40 -9.48
N ILE A 41 7.20 -1.04 -10.60
CA ILE A 41 7.15 -1.89 -11.80
C ILE A 41 8.44 -1.77 -12.63
N PHE A 42 9.21 -0.70 -12.44
CA PHE A 42 10.47 -0.47 -13.13
C PHE A 42 11.67 -0.88 -12.25
N PRO A 43 12.70 -1.56 -12.80
CA PRO A 43 13.88 -1.97 -12.06
C PRO A 43 14.83 -0.82 -11.72
N LYS A 44 14.66 0.34 -12.36
CA LYS A 44 15.46 1.55 -12.16
C LYS A 44 14.56 2.78 -12.28
N THR A 45 15.05 3.92 -11.78
CA THR A 45 14.44 5.21 -12.09
C THR A 45 14.52 5.46 -13.60
N LEU A 46 13.38 5.79 -14.21
CA LEU A 46 13.31 6.13 -15.61
C LEU A 46 13.93 7.51 -15.86
N THR A 47 14.64 7.62 -16.97
CA THR A 47 15.02 8.92 -17.52
C THR A 47 13.79 9.61 -18.13
N GLU A 48 13.86 10.93 -18.30
CA GLU A 48 12.79 11.71 -18.95
C GLU A 48 12.44 11.17 -20.35
N ALA A 49 13.46 10.73 -21.10
CA ALA A 49 13.25 10.14 -22.43
C ALA A 49 12.50 8.80 -22.37
N GLU A 50 12.77 7.98 -21.35
CA GLU A 50 12.10 6.69 -21.14
C GLU A 50 10.65 6.88 -20.66
N SER A 51 10.38 7.90 -19.84
CA SER A 51 9.04 8.14 -19.30
C SER A 51 8.10 8.86 -20.26
N LYS A 52 8.62 9.59 -21.26
CA LYS A 52 7.83 10.44 -22.17
C LYS A 52 6.69 9.73 -22.89
N ASN A 53 6.84 8.43 -23.16
CA ASN A 53 5.86 7.64 -23.93
C ASN A 53 4.99 6.73 -23.06
N ILE A 54 5.07 6.87 -21.73
CA ILE A 54 4.33 6.05 -20.79
C ILE A 54 3.05 6.78 -20.39
N ASP A 55 1.90 6.13 -20.60
CA ASP A 55 0.63 6.59 -20.06
C ASP A 55 0.46 6.10 -18.62
N PHE A 56 0.92 6.91 -17.67
CA PHE A 56 0.83 6.63 -16.24
C PHE A 56 -0.63 6.54 -15.75
N LEU A 57 -1.57 7.23 -16.42
CA LEU A 57 -2.95 7.32 -15.94
C LEU A 57 -3.67 5.97 -15.93
N GLU A 58 -3.29 5.07 -16.84
CA GLU A 58 -3.92 3.76 -17.03
C GLU A 58 -2.96 2.59 -16.80
N LEU A 59 -1.70 2.88 -16.42
CA LEU A 59 -0.65 1.89 -16.22
C LEU A 59 -1.03 0.84 -15.18
N TYR A 60 -1.79 1.23 -14.15
CA TYR A 60 -2.32 0.32 -13.14
C TYR A 60 -3.11 -0.85 -13.74
N LYS A 61 -3.80 -0.66 -14.88
CA LYS A 61 -4.60 -1.73 -15.51
C LYS A 61 -3.74 -2.93 -15.91
N LEU A 62 -2.47 -2.69 -16.26
CA LEU A 62 -1.54 -3.73 -16.68
C LEU A 62 -0.80 -4.37 -15.50
N HIS A 63 -0.63 -3.65 -14.39
CA HIS A 63 0.30 -4.05 -13.33
C HIS A 63 -0.35 -4.31 -11.96
N GLU A 64 -1.61 -3.91 -11.73
CA GLU A 64 -2.29 -4.08 -10.44
C GLU A 64 -2.26 -5.52 -9.91
N HIS A 65 -2.43 -6.50 -10.80
CA HIS A 65 -2.42 -7.91 -10.42
C HIS A 65 -1.12 -8.34 -9.73
N ARG A 66 0.01 -7.69 -10.05
CA ARG A 66 1.33 -7.97 -9.45
C ARG A 66 1.37 -7.52 -7.99
N TYR A 67 0.83 -6.32 -7.71
CA TYR A 67 0.74 -5.81 -6.35
C TYR A 67 -0.25 -6.64 -5.53
N LEU A 68 -1.39 -7.02 -6.10
CA LEU A 68 -2.34 -7.90 -5.42
C LEU A 68 -1.69 -9.24 -5.03
N ALA A 69 -0.94 -9.87 -5.94
CA ALA A 69 -0.25 -11.12 -5.65
C ALA A 69 0.78 -10.96 -4.53
N LEU A 70 1.65 -9.95 -4.62
CA LEU A 70 2.65 -9.67 -3.59
C LEU A 70 2.02 -9.41 -2.20
N PHE A 71 0.99 -8.57 -2.13
CA PHE A 71 0.35 -8.25 -0.86
C PHE A 71 -0.38 -9.45 -0.25
N ARG A 72 -0.94 -10.35 -1.08
CA ARG A 72 -1.55 -11.61 -0.60
C ARG A 72 -0.51 -12.53 0.02
N ASP A 73 0.65 -12.70 -0.61
CA ASP A 73 1.72 -13.54 -0.09
C ASP A 73 2.26 -13.00 1.24
N ILE A 74 2.45 -11.68 1.33
CA ILE A 74 2.85 -11.01 2.58
C ILE A 74 1.78 -11.22 3.66
N TYR A 75 0.50 -11.05 3.33
CA TYR A 75 -0.59 -11.24 4.28
C TYR A 75 -0.64 -12.68 4.82
N GLN A 76 -0.46 -13.69 3.96
CA GLN A 76 -0.40 -15.08 4.39
C GLN A 76 0.80 -15.36 5.30
N LYS A 77 1.97 -14.80 4.97
CA LYS A 77 3.17 -14.93 5.79
C LYS A 77 3.00 -14.32 7.19
N ASN A 78 2.35 -13.16 7.30
CA ASN A 78 2.12 -12.44 8.56
C ASN A 78 0.96 -13.01 9.39
N GLY A 79 0.57 -14.27 9.17
CA GLY A 79 -0.51 -14.92 9.93
C GLY A 79 -1.90 -14.34 9.64
N SER A 80 -2.12 -13.79 8.44
CA SER A 80 -3.43 -13.29 7.98
C SER A 80 -3.96 -12.07 8.75
N SER A 81 -3.06 -11.19 9.21
CA SER A 81 -3.47 -9.88 9.71
C SER A 81 -2.47 -8.81 9.33
N ILE A 82 -2.98 -7.66 8.89
CA ILE A 82 -2.17 -6.47 8.63
C ILE A 82 -2.87 -5.23 9.16
N TYR A 83 -2.10 -4.17 9.43
CA TYR A 83 -2.66 -2.89 9.84
C TYR A 83 -2.51 -1.89 8.70
N VAL A 84 -3.52 -1.03 8.53
CA VAL A 84 -3.56 -0.06 7.45
C VAL A 84 -4.03 1.28 7.98
N ARG A 85 -3.41 2.36 7.52
CA ARG A 85 -3.83 3.74 7.78
C ARG A 85 -4.07 4.45 6.44
N PRO A 86 -5.32 4.61 5.98
CA PRO A 86 -5.61 5.51 4.88
C PRO A 86 -5.21 6.92 5.30
N PHE A 87 -4.51 7.67 4.45
CA PHE A 87 -3.99 9.00 4.80
C PHE A 87 -4.31 10.07 3.76
N THR A 88 -4.77 9.70 2.58
CA THR A 88 -5.20 10.66 1.55
C THR A 88 -6.31 10.06 0.71
N THR A 89 -7.48 10.69 0.74
CA THR A 89 -8.57 10.41 -0.20
C THR A 89 -8.48 11.31 -1.43
N ILE A 90 -8.38 10.73 -2.62
CA ILE A 90 -8.37 11.47 -3.89
C ILE A 90 -9.80 11.72 -4.38
N ASN A 91 -10.58 10.66 -4.64
CA ASN A 91 -11.99 10.78 -5.03
C ASN A 91 -12.77 9.48 -4.83
N THR A 92 -13.89 9.53 -4.11
CA THR A 92 -14.75 8.36 -3.83
C THR A 92 -16.18 8.50 -4.35
N SER A 93 -16.42 9.42 -5.29
CA SER A 93 -17.72 9.54 -5.96
C SER A 93 -18.02 8.29 -6.79
N ASN A 94 -19.29 7.85 -6.83
CA ASN A 94 -19.69 6.64 -7.59
C ASN A 94 -19.24 6.71 -9.06
N LYS A 95 -19.34 7.90 -9.68
CA LYS A 95 -18.92 8.13 -11.07
C LYS A 95 -17.43 7.89 -11.24
N TYR A 96 -16.61 8.41 -10.33
CA TYR A 96 -15.16 8.23 -10.36
C TYR A 96 -14.77 6.77 -10.11
N LEU A 97 -15.32 6.14 -9.08
CA LEU A 97 -15.06 4.74 -8.75
C LEU A 97 -15.45 3.80 -9.90
N SER A 98 -16.60 4.05 -10.53
CA SER A 98 -17.04 3.26 -11.70
C SER A 98 -16.12 3.48 -12.90
N LYS A 99 -15.64 4.71 -13.14
CA LYS A 99 -14.65 5.00 -14.20
C LYS A 99 -13.32 4.27 -13.94
N LYS A 100 -12.90 4.19 -12.69
CA LYS A 100 -11.72 3.41 -12.26
C LYS A 100 -11.98 1.90 -12.19
N GLY A 101 -13.15 1.41 -12.62
CA GLY A 101 -13.45 -0.02 -12.70
C GLY A 101 -13.65 -0.71 -11.34
N ILE A 102 -14.07 0.02 -10.31
CA ILE A 102 -14.38 -0.53 -8.98
C ILE A 102 -15.80 -1.11 -8.95
N ALA A 103 -15.94 -2.35 -8.51
CA ALA A 103 -17.21 -3.04 -8.44
C ALA A 103 -18.15 -2.42 -7.39
N LYS A 104 -19.47 -2.47 -7.61
CA LYS A 104 -20.44 -1.75 -6.77
C LYS A 104 -20.40 -2.16 -5.29
N ASP A 105 -20.11 -3.42 -5.01
CA ASP A 105 -19.94 -3.97 -3.67
C ASP A 105 -18.65 -3.48 -2.99
N GLU A 106 -17.56 -3.30 -3.74
CA GLU A 106 -16.31 -2.69 -3.26
C GLU A 106 -16.44 -1.17 -3.00
N GLN A 107 -17.28 -0.46 -3.77
CA GLN A 107 -17.46 1.00 -3.62
C GLN A 107 -17.95 1.42 -2.23
N LYS A 108 -18.74 0.57 -1.55
CA LYS A 108 -19.16 0.84 -0.18
C LYS A 108 -17.97 0.82 0.77
N PHE A 109 -17.10 -0.17 0.63
CA PHE A 109 -15.89 -0.33 1.45
C PHE A 109 -14.91 0.82 1.23
N ILE A 110 -14.64 1.22 -0.02
CA ILE A 110 -13.76 2.36 -0.32
C ILE A 110 -14.25 3.68 0.31
N ARG A 111 -15.56 3.91 0.35
CA ARG A 111 -16.11 5.08 1.05
C ARG A 111 -15.98 4.98 2.56
N GLN A 112 -16.00 3.78 3.13
CA GLN A 112 -15.71 3.59 4.56
C GLN A 112 -14.25 3.86 4.86
N LEU A 113 -13.32 3.46 3.98
CA LEU A 113 -11.89 3.79 4.12
C LEU A 113 -11.67 5.31 4.20
N SER A 114 -12.26 6.05 3.25
CA SER A 114 -12.18 7.51 3.22
C SER A 114 -12.79 8.19 4.46
N LYS A 115 -13.86 7.62 5.03
CA LYS A 115 -14.44 8.13 6.29
C LYS A 115 -13.57 7.87 7.52
N ASN A 116 -12.68 6.89 7.45
CA ASN A 116 -11.74 6.55 8.52
C ASN A 116 -10.31 7.00 8.17
N GLU A 117 -10.17 8.05 7.36
CA GLU A 117 -8.87 8.65 7.05
C GLU A 117 -8.12 9.00 8.34
N ASN A 118 -6.81 8.73 8.33
CA ASN A 118 -5.87 8.80 9.44
C ASN A 118 -6.12 7.85 10.61
N GLN A 119 -7.16 7.00 10.56
CA GLN A 119 -7.36 5.97 11.57
C GLN A 119 -6.53 4.73 11.25
N LEU A 120 -6.00 4.08 12.30
CA LEU A 120 -5.37 2.78 12.17
C LEU A 120 -6.46 1.70 12.16
N LEU A 121 -6.52 0.95 11.07
CA LEU A 121 -7.48 -0.10 10.81
C LEU A 121 -6.76 -1.44 10.81
N LYS A 122 -7.42 -2.47 11.33
CA LYS A 122 -6.96 -3.85 11.20
C LYS A 122 -7.73 -4.53 10.08
N ILE A 123 -6.99 -5.19 9.20
CA ILE A 123 -7.52 -5.97 8.09
C ILE A 123 -7.42 -7.45 8.45
N GLU A 124 -8.58 -8.09 8.51
CA GLU A 124 -8.71 -9.47 8.98
C GLU A 124 -9.10 -10.43 7.85
N PHE A 125 -9.49 -9.89 6.68
CA PHE A 125 -9.88 -10.68 5.51
C PHE A 125 -9.08 -10.30 4.27
N ILE A 126 -8.76 -11.30 3.45
CA ILE A 126 -7.96 -11.11 2.23
C ILE A 126 -8.71 -10.27 1.18
N GLU A 127 -10.03 -10.36 1.14
CA GLU A 127 -10.87 -9.58 0.22
C GLU A 127 -10.85 -8.07 0.57
N GLU A 128 -10.73 -7.74 1.85
CA GLU A 128 -10.56 -6.34 2.30
C GLU A 128 -9.21 -5.79 1.87
N LEU A 129 -8.16 -6.62 2.00
CA LEU A 129 -6.81 -6.28 1.53
C LEU A 129 -6.80 -6.04 0.02
N ASP A 130 -7.45 -6.91 -0.76
CA ASP A 130 -7.53 -6.77 -2.20
C ASP A 130 -8.13 -5.41 -2.59
N VAL A 131 -9.24 -5.02 -1.97
CA VAL A 131 -9.89 -3.73 -2.27
C VAL A 131 -9.01 -2.56 -1.86
N LEU A 132 -8.28 -2.67 -0.74
CA LEU A 132 -7.33 -1.65 -0.28
C LEU A 132 -6.15 -1.44 -1.22
N VAL A 133 -5.55 -2.53 -1.68
CA VAL A 133 -4.44 -2.50 -2.64
C VAL A 133 -4.95 -1.93 -3.96
N LYS A 134 -6.09 -2.37 -4.47
CA LYS A 134 -6.73 -1.76 -5.66
C LYS A 134 -6.94 -0.26 -5.47
N ALA A 135 -7.51 0.17 -4.34
CA ALA A 135 -7.77 1.58 -4.09
C ALA A 135 -6.49 2.42 -4.04
N THR A 136 -5.40 1.85 -3.51
CA THR A 136 -4.08 2.49 -3.47
C THR A 136 -3.48 2.58 -4.87
N ILE A 137 -3.39 1.45 -5.57
CA ILE A 137 -2.77 1.31 -6.89
C ILE A 137 -3.51 2.10 -7.98
N ARG A 138 -4.82 2.26 -7.85
CA ARG A 138 -5.65 3.08 -8.74
C ARG A 138 -5.69 4.56 -8.35
N GLU A 139 -4.95 4.97 -7.32
CA GLU A 139 -4.88 6.34 -6.81
C GLU A 139 -6.27 6.88 -6.42
N ILE A 140 -7.01 6.09 -5.64
CA ILE A 140 -8.34 6.44 -5.13
C ILE A 140 -8.25 6.86 -3.66
N VAL A 141 -7.60 6.01 -2.85
CA VAL A 141 -7.28 6.25 -1.45
C VAL A 141 -5.87 5.74 -1.21
N LEU A 142 -4.93 6.63 -0.90
CA LEU A 142 -3.57 6.25 -0.54
C LEU A 142 -3.54 5.85 0.94
N SER A 143 -2.82 4.76 1.22
CA SER A 143 -2.76 4.16 2.55
C SER A 143 -1.34 3.77 2.91
N ILE A 144 -1.02 3.80 4.21
CA ILE A 144 0.18 3.17 4.76
C ILE A 144 -0.20 1.77 5.20
N PHE A 145 0.50 0.76 4.70
CA PHE A 145 0.36 -0.63 5.09
C PHE A 145 1.49 -0.98 6.06
N TYR A 146 1.15 -1.39 7.27
CA TYR A 146 2.10 -1.84 8.28
C TYR A 146 2.13 -3.37 8.30
N LEU A 147 3.32 -3.91 8.09
CA LEU A 147 3.61 -5.32 7.84
C LEU A 147 4.78 -5.72 8.75
N GLU A 148 4.49 -6.15 9.98
CA GLU A 148 5.48 -6.53 11.03
C GLU A 148 6.68 -5.58 11.14
N ASP A 149 7.77 -5.84 10.41
CA ASP A 149 9.01 -5.07 10.46
C ASP A 149 9.16 -4.06 9.32
N MET A 150 8.10 -3.82 8.54
CA MET A 150 8.13 -2.90 7.42
C MET A 150 6.81 -2.17 7.22
N PHE A 151 6.87 -1.02 6.58
CA PHE A 151 5.68 -0.36 6.06
C PHE A 151 5.83 -0.01 4.58
N VAL A 152 4.70 -0.02 3.88
CA VAL A 152 4.59 0.38 2.47
C VAL A 152 3.64 1.55 2.38
N ILE A 153 4.06 2.62 1.71
CA ILE A 153 3.27 3.83 1.55
C ILE A 153 2.66 3.84 0.15
N GLY A 154 1.35 3.99 0.08
CA GLY A 154 0.64 4.24 -1.17
C GLY A 154 1.11 5.54 -1.80
N ASN A 155 1.39 5.51 -3.10
CA ASN A 155 1.95 6.65 -3.82
C ASN A 155 1.54 6.58 -5.31
N TYR A 156 1.84 7.65 -6.03
CA TYR A 156 1.53 7.79 -7.45
C TYR A 156 2.40 6.90 -8.33
N ASP A 157 1.95 6.71 -9.58
CA ASP A 157 2.73 6.10 -10.66
C ASP A 157 3.23 4.68 -10.33
N LEU A 158 2.50 3.97 -9.47
CA LEU A 158 2.84 2.62 -8.99
C LEU A 158 4.17 2.54 -8.23
N SER A 159 4.71 3.67 -7.78
CA SER A 159 6.02 3.76 -7.13
C SER A 159 5.87 3.89 -5.62
N LEU A 160 5.67 2.77 -4.90
CA LEU A 160 5.32 2.75 -3.48
C LEU A 160 6.57 2.79 -2.60
N PRO A 161 6.82 3.84 -1.81
CA PRO A 161 7.91 3.85 -0.84
C PRO A 161 7.78 2.72 0.17
N VAL A 162 8.91 2.12 0.52
CA VAL A 162 9.00 1.03 1.49
C VAL A 162 10.10 1.35 2.48
N SER A 163 9.81 1.15 3.76
CA SER A 163 10.82 1.24 4.83
C SER A 163 10.71 0.00 5.71
N SER A 164 11.86 -0.54 6.13
CA SER A 164 11.93 -1.69 7.02
C SER A 164 12.91 -1.45 8.17
N LEU A 165 12.58 -2.00 9.33
CA LEU A 165 13.44 -2.02 10.52
C LEU A 165 14.69 -2.89 10.31
N THR A 166 14.67 -3.84 9.39
CA THR A 166 15.80 -4.74 9.13
C THR A 166 16.11 -4.84 7.63
N GLU A 167 17.40 -4.99 7.32
CA GLU A 167 17.81 -5.19 5.93
C GLU A 167 17.32 -6.53 5.38
N GLU A 168 17.30 -7.56 6.22
CA GLU A 168 16.88 -8.91 5.87
C GLU A 168 15.43 -8.94 5.39
N THR A 169 14.52 -8.29 6.11
CA THR A 169 13.11 -8.15 5.71
C THR A 169 13.02 -7.42 4.37
N LEU A 170 13.80 -6.35 4.19
CA LEU A 170 13.81 -5.61 2.93
C LEU A 170 14.34 -6.43 1.75
N ILE A 171 15.41 -7.21 1.93
CA ILE A 171 15.96 -8.12 0.90
C ILE A 171 14.96 -9.22 0.57
N PHE A 172 14.37 -9.85 1.59
CA PHE A 172 13.37 -10.89 1.41
C PHE A 172 12.18 -10.37 0.60
N THR A 173 11.60 -9.23 1.00
CA THR A 173 10.48 -8.61 0.27
C THR A 173 10.88 -8.21 -1.14
N GLY A 174 12.12 -7.75 -1.35
CA GLY A 174 12.64 -7.47 -2.68
C GLY A 174 12.75 -8.71 -3.58
N ASN A 175 13.08 -9.87 -3.03
CA ASN A 175 13.09 -11.13 -3.78
C ASN A 175 11.67 -11.61 -4.09
N LEU A 176 10.75 -11.56 -3.11
CA LEU A 176 9.35 -11.90 -3.31
C LEU A 176 8.68 -10.98 -4.35
N ALA A 177 8.98 -9.68 -4.34
CA ALA A 177 8.49 -8.73 -5.33
C ALA A 177 8.90 -9.13 -6.77
N LYS A 178 10.13 -9.64 -6.96
CA LYS A 178 10.62 -10.08 -8.27
C LYS A 178 9.86 -11.28 -8.81
N GLU A 179 9.42 -12.19 -7.94
CA GLU A 179 8.58 -13.34 -8.33
C GLU A 179 7.26 -12.89 -8.97
N HIS A 180 6.76 -11.71 -8.57
CA HIS A 180 5.56 -11.09 -9.11
C HIS A 180 5.83 -10.05 -10.20
N GLY A 181 7.08 -9.93 -10.68
CA GLY A 181 7.46 -8.95 -11.71
C GLY A 181 7.44 -7.50 -11.23
N LEU A 182 7.70 -7.28 -9.95
CA LEU A 182 7.96 -5.98 -9.31
C LEU A 182 9.43 -5.90 -8.88
N TYR A 183 9.87 -4.68 -8.56
CA TYR A 183 11.24 -4.42 -8.17
C TYR A 183 11.26 -3.53 -6.94
N LEU A 184 12.13 -3.87 -5.99
CA LEU A 184 12.46 -2.99 -4.90
C LEU A 184 13.75 -2.24 -5.24
N ARG A 185 13.64 -0.96 -5.60
CA ARG A 185 14.76 -0.07 -5.91
C ARG A 185 15.28 0.57 -4.63
N ARG A 186 16.60 0.76 -4.53
CA ARG A 186 17.28 1.42 -3.40
C ARG A 186 18.01 2.65 -3.90
#